data_AF-A0A4R1L5R1-F1
#
_entry.id   AF-A0A4R1L5R1-F1
#
_cell.length_a   1.000
_cell.length_b   1.000
_cell.length_c   1.000
_cell.angle_alpha   90.00
_cell.angle_beta   90.00
_cell.angle_gamma   90.00
#
_symmetry.space_group_name_H-M   'P 1'
#
loop_
_entity.id
_entity.type
_entity.pdbx_description
1 polymer ?
#
loop_
_entity_poly.entity_id
_entity_poly.type
_entity_poly.pdbx_seq_one_letter_code
_entity_poly.pdbx_strand_id
1 'polypeptide(L)' 'MIECKDLAGKVVRSVTLYEDGSDGPEIAIDFEDGSNFYACLGIRTTLEAKLTRNDGGQPQMLKDYSSPAIPR' A
#
# COMPACT_ATOMS: atom_id res chain seq x y z
N MET A 1 4.63 -1.07 15.62
CA MET A 1 4.03 -2.41 15.80
C MET A 1 2.55 -2.21 16.02
N ILE A 2 1.68 -2.90 15.26
CA ILE A 2 0.23 -2.86 15.48
C ILE A 2 -0.15 -4.17 16.16
N GLU A 3 -0.80 -4.09 17.31
CA GLU A 3 -1.25 -5.25 18.08
C GLU A 3 -2.69 -5.57 17.72
N CYS A 4 -2.93 -6.75 17.12
CA CYS A 4 -4.26 -7.21 16.71
C CYS A 4 -4.92 -8.01 17.84
N LYS A 5 -5.39 -7.32 18.89
CA LYS A 5 -5.93 -7.96 20.10
C LYS A 5 -7.11 -8.89 19.83
N ASP A 6 -7.91 -8.59 18.81
CA ASP A 6 -9.07 -9.39 18.41
C ASP A 6 -8.70 -10.77 17.84
N LEU A 7 -7.43 -10.97 17.47
CA LEU A 7 -6.92 -12.25 16.99
C LEU A 7 -6.35 -13.11 18.13
N ALA A 8 -6.18 -12.56 19.33
CA ALA A 8 -5.57 -13.27 20.45
C ALA A 8 -6.41 -14.49 20.85
N GLY A 9 -5.77 -15.66 20.94
CA GLY A 9 -6.42 -16.91 21.32
C GLY A 9 -7.25 -17.57 20.21
N LYS A 10 -7.32 -16.99 19.01
CA LYS A 10 -7.95 -17.67 17.87
C LYS A 10 -7.10 -18.85 17.40
N VAL A 11 -7.78 -19.92 16.98
CA VAL A 11 -7.15 -21.11 16.40
C VAL A 11 -7.06 -20.95 14.89
N VAL A 12 -5.84 -21.04 14.37
CA VAL A 12 -5.57 -20.94 12.93
C VAL A 12 -5.98 -22.25 12.25
N ARG A 13 -6.84 -22.14 11.24
CA ARG A 13 -7.26 -23.25 10.38
C ARG A 13 -6.35 -23.38 9.16
N SER A 14 -6.04 -22.27 8.51
CA SER A 14 -5.19 -22.23 7.32
C SER A 14 -4.45 -20.90 7.23
N VAL A 15 -3.23 -20.96 6.68
CA VAL A 15 -2.42 -19.80 6.33
C VAL A 15 -2.08 -19.90 4.85
N THR A 16 -2.36 -18.83 4.12
CA THR A 16 -2.03 -18.69 2.70
C THR A 16 -1.08 -17.52 2.54
N LEU A 17 0.10 -17.78 1.99
CA LEU A 17 1.01 -16.76 1.49
C LEU A 17 0.80 -16.70 -0.02
N TYR A 18 0.46 -15.52 -0.53
CA TYR A 18 0.36 -15.31 -1.97
C TYR A 18 1.71 -14.88 -2.51
N GLU A 19 2.04 -15.35 -3.71
CA GLU A 19 3.24 -14.91 -4.43
C GLU A 19 3.21 -13.40 -4.62
N ASP A 20 4.39 -12.77 -4.65
CA ASP A 20 4.53 -11.32 -4.84
C ASP A 20 3.78 -10.87 -6.10
N GLY A 21 2.61 -10.28 -5.87
CA GLY A 21 1.80 -9.65 -6.89
C GLY A 21 2.20 -8.20 -7.12
N SER A 22 1.37 -7.55 -7.92
CA SER A 22 1.30 -6.11 -8.16
C SER A 22 1.44 -5.30 -6.84
N ASP A 23 0.76 -5.77 -5.79
CA ASP A 23 0.65 -5.13 -4.48
C ASP A 23 1.58 -5.71 -3.39
N GLY A 24 2.65 -6.43 -3.76
CA GLY A 24 3.62 -7.00 -2.80
C GLY A 24 3.12 -8.25 -2.06
N PRO A 25 3.82 -8.69 -1.01
CA PRO A 25 3.51 -9.96 -0.35
C PRO A 25 2.22 -9.83 0.46
N GLU A 26 1.36 -10.84 0.30
CA GLU A 26 0.05 -10.90 0.92
C GLU A 26 -0.06 -12.18 1.77
N ILE A 27 -0.67 -12.04 2.95
CA ILE A 27 -1.01 -13.16 3.83
C ILE A 27 -2.50 -13.14 4.15
N ALA A 28 -3.13 -14.32 4.04
CA ALA A 28 -4.46 -14.58 4.56
C ALA A 28 -4.39 -15.69 5.62
N ILE A 29 -5.12 -15.50 6.73
CA ILE A 29 -5.25 -16.45 7.82
C ILE A 29 -6.73 -16.71 8.04
N ASP A 30 -7.16 -17.94 7.86
CA ASP A 30 -8.50 -18.34 8.27
C ASP A 30 -8.45 -18.96 9.66
N PHE A 31 -9.43 -18.62 10.49
CA PHE A 31 -9.60 -19.18 11.82
C PHE A 31 -10.73 -20.21 11.83
N GLU A 32 -10.71 -21.11 12.82
CA GLU A 32 -11.74 -22.15 12.97
C GLU A 32 -13.14 -21.59 13.27
N ASP A 33 -13.21 -20.40 13.87
CA ASP A 33 -14.47 -19.71 14.13
C ASP A 33 -15.12 -19.10 12.87
N GLY A 34 -14.50 -19.31 11.70
CA GLY A 34 -14.97 -18.83 10.40
C GLY A 34 -14.56 -17.40 10.06
N SER A 35 -13.88 -16.69 10.97
CA SER A 35 -13.29 -15.38 10.66
C SER A 35 -12.01 -15.51 9.83
N ASN A 36 -11.67 -14.44 9.11
CA ASN A 36 -10.47 -14.34 8.29
C ASN A 36 -9.71 -13.05 8.64
N PHE A 37 -8.39 -13.15 8.66
CA PHE A 37 -7.48 -12.02 8.73
C PHE A 37 -6.65 -11.93 7.44
N TYR A 38 -6.53 -10.73 6.92
CA TYR A 38 -5.82 -10.44 5.69
C TYR A 38 -4.86 -9.27 5.90
N ALA A 39 -3.62 -9.41 5.44
CA ALA A 39 -2.64 -8.33 5.42
C ALA A 39 -1.84 -8.33 4.12
N CYS A 40 -1.72 -7.14 3.52
CA CYS A 40 -1.00 -6.90 2.28
C CYS A 40 -0.23 -5.59 2.38
N LEU A 41 0.97 -5.53 1.77
CA LEU A 41 1.80 -4.34 1.70
C LEU A 41 1.46 -3.50 0.47
N GLY A 42 0.44 -2.65 0.54
CA GLY A 42 0.13 -1.73 -0.57
C GLY A 42 1.21 -0.65 -0.78
N ILE A 43 1.95 -0.72 -1.90
CA ILE A 43 2.91 0.33 -2.31
C ILE A 43 2.26 1.20 -3.39
N ARG A 44 2.02 2.48 -3.09
CA ARG A 44 1.63 3.47 -4.11
C ARG A 44 2.84 4.29 -4.53
N THR A 45 3.31 4.08 -5.77
CA THR A 45 4.40 4.88 -6.34
C THR A 45 3.83 6.00 -7.20
N THR A 46 4.16 7.25 -6.86
CA THR A 46 3.89 8.43 -7.68
C THR A 46 5.20 9.03 -8.17
N LEU A 47 5.26 9.45 -9.43
CA LEU A 47 6.31 10.36 -9.90
C LEU A 47 5.82 11.77 -9.64
N GLU A 48 6.58 12.58 -8.90
CA GLU A 48 6.34 14.01 -8.78
C GLU A 48 7.46 14.79 -9.47
N ALA A 49 7.11 15.55 -10.49
CA ALA A 49 8.08 16.32 -11.26
C ALA A 49 7.43 17.56 -11.87
N LYS A 50 7.90 18.76 -11.50
CA LYS A 50 7.36 20.03 -11.98
C LYS A 50 8.48 20.93 -12.49
N LEU A 51 8.32 21.46 -13.70
CA LEU A 51 9.17 22.52 -14.24
C LEU A 51 8.57 23.87 -13.86
N THR A 52 9.33 24.67 -13.13
CA THR A 52 8.95 26.03 -12.74
C THR A 52 9.94 27.05 -13.28
N ARG A 53 9.46 28.28 -13.49
CA ARG A 53 10.31 29.45 -13.75
C ARG A 53 10.15 30.43 -12.60
N ASN A 54 11.27 30.95 -12.13
CA ASN A 54 11.30 31.96 -11.07
C ASN A 54 11.98 33.23 -11.58
N ASP A 55 11.18 34.27 -11.80
CA ASP A 55 11.65 35.58 -12.29
C ASP A 55 11.67 36.63 -11.15
N GLY A 56 11.90 36.20 -9.90
CA GLY A 56 12.00 37.09 -8.73
C GLY A 56 10.68 37.34 -7.99
N GLY A 57 9.66 36.50 -8.22
CA GLY A 57 8.33 36.56 -7.59
C GLY A 57 7.83 35.16 -7.21
N GLN A 58 6.51 34.89 -7.27
CA GLN A 58 5.99 33.53 -7.09
C GLN A 58 6.41 32.64 -8.29
N PRO A 59 6.99 31.44 -8.04
CA PRO A 59 7.35 30.52 -9.11
C PRO A 59 6.15 30.17 -9.98
N GLN A 60 6.26 30.40 -11.29
CA GLN A 60 5.23 29.99 -12.24
C GLN A 60 5.49 28.56 -12.67
N MET A 61 4.47 27.70 -12.55
CA MET A 61 4.52 26.34 -13.06
C MET A 61 4.43 26.38 -14.58
N LEU A 62 5.49 25.94 -15.26
CA LEU A 62 5.54 25.86 -16.72
C LEU A 62 5.00 24.53 -17.21
N LYS A 63 5.31 23.43 -16.50
CA LYS A 63 4.84 22.10 -16.87
C LYS A 63 4.85 21.15 -15.68
N ASP A 64 3.84 20.31 -15.62
CA ASP A 64 3.76 19.19 -14.70
C ASP A 64 4.03 17.89 -15.47
N TYR A 65 5.00 17.11 -14.98
CA TYR A 65 5.38 15.79 -15.48
C TYR A 65 5.05 14.69 -14.48
N SER A 66 4.31 15.02 -13.41
CA SER A 66 3.93 14.07 -12.39
C SER A 66 3.02 13.00 -12.99
N SER A 67 3.23 11.75 -12.58
CA SER A 67 2.34 10.66 -12.95
C SER A 67 1.29 10.46 -11.86
N PRO A 68 0.06 10.06 -12.21
CA PRO A 68 -0.85 9.50 -11.21
C PRO A 68 -0.19 8.31 -10.51
N ALA A 69 -0.67 8.00 -9.31
CA ALA A 69 -0.22 6.80 -8.61
C ALA A 69 -0.48 5.61 -9.53
N ILE A 70 0.59 4.91 -9.91
CA ILE A 70 0.46 3.66 -10.62
C ILE A 70 0.15 2.63 -9.53
N PRO A 71 -1.05 2.01 -9.51
CA PRO A 71 -1.22 0.76 -8.80
C PRO A 71 -0.21 -0.19 -9.44
N ARG A 72 0.82 -0.59 -8.69
CA ARG A 72 1.72 -1.62 -9.19
C ARG A 72 0.95 -2.91 -9.25
#